data_AF-A0A6X7YYN8-F1
#
_entry.id   AF-A0A6X7YYN8-F1
#
_cell.length_a   1.000
_cell.length_b   1.000
_cell.length_c   1.000
_cell.angle_alpha   90.00
_cell.angle_beta   90.00
_cell.angle_gamma   90.00
#
_symmetry.space_group_name_H-M   'P 1'
#
loop_
_entity.id
_entity.type
_entity.pdbx_description
1 polymer ?
#
loop_
_entity_poly.entity_id
_entity_poly.type
_entity_poly.pdbx_seq_one_letter_code
_entity_poly.pdbx_strand_id
1 'polypeptide(L)'
;MINWPDSLIDELAARRCVIFIGSGTSASATKKGPNNETISPPTWDRLLEILLEKCHEDQDGSKEKANELLQNQKYLDCAELIRHNCMQPADYNRSIESIFSGYNPTEIHKAVLSLDQKIVFTTNFDRIYEHLCLRDEGRDGYVALNYYDDGLIARMRSPKRIIVKVHGCAGTPEHTILTKSDFFKARSKYPGFFSALESIFLTHTILFIG
;
A
#
# COMPACT_ATOMS: atom_id res chain seq x y z
N MET A 1 28.05 -7.05 7.83
CA MET A 1 27.46 -5.84 8.43
C MET A 1 27.26 -4.85 7.30
N ILE A 2 26.06 -4.33 7.09
CA ILE A 2 25.79 -3.35 6.02
C ILE A 2 26.45 -2.04 6.45
N ASN A 3 27.26 -1.44 5.55
CA ASN A 3 27.85 -0.13 5.80
C ASN A 3 26.89 0.94 5.31
N TRP A 4 26.26 1.66 6.22
CA TRP A 4 25.29 2.71 5.90
C TRP A 4 26.01 4.05 5.68
N PRO A 5 25.57 4.90 4.72
CA PRO A 5 26.14 6.23 4.56
C PRO A 5 25.93 7.09 5.81
N ASP A 6 26.97 7.79 6.26
CA ASP A 6 26.90 8.66 7.45
C ASP A 6 25.79 9.71 7.32
N SER A 7 25.60 10.26 6.12
CA SER A 7 24.52 11.22 5.85
C SER A 7 23.12 10.65 6.09
N LEU A 8 22.90 9.37 5.81
CA LEU A 8 21.61 8.71 6.11
C LEU A 8 21.42 8.53 7.62
N ILE A 9 22.50 8.15 8.32
CA ILE A 9 22.48 7.99 9.78
C ILE A 9 22.12 9.33 10.43
N ASP A 10 22.75 10.43 9.98
CA ASP A 10 22.48 11.79 10.47
C ASP A 10 21.02 12.20 10.23
N GLU A 11 20.48 11.94 9.04
CA GLU A 11 19.08 12.27 8.70
C GLU A 11 18.07 11.45 9.51
N LEU A 12 18.33 10.17 9.73
CA LEU A 12 17.50 9.31 10.59
C LEU A 12 17.55 9.76 12.05
N ALA A 13 18.75 10.02 12.58
CA ALA A 13 18.97 10.47 13.96
C ALA A 13 18.28 11.82 14.21
N ALA A 14 18.32 12.73 13.23
CA ALA A 14 17.65 14.02 13.28
C ALA A 14 16.14 13.96 12.95
N ARG A 15 15.59 12.77 12.65
CA ARG A 15 14.19 12.55 12.27
C ARG A 15 13.73 13.37 11.05
N ARG A 16 14.67 13.62 10.13
CA ARG A 16 14.43 14.33 8.86
C ARG A 16 14.26 13.38 7.68
N CYS A 17 14.48 12.09 7.89
CA CYS A 17 14.24 11.08 6.87
C CYS A 17 12.74 10.78 6.73
N VAL A 18 12.33 10.49 5.50
CA VAL A 18 11.02 9.94 5.18
C VAL A 18 11.19 8.44 4.92
N ILE A 19 10.41 7.61 5.60
CA ILE A 19 10.42 6.16 5.31
C ILE A 19 9.39 5.87 4.23
N PHE A 20 9.75 5.07 3.24
CA PHE A 20 8.83 4.57 2.23
C PHE A 20 8.80 3.04 2.29
N ILE A 21 7.67 2.47 2.73
CA ILE A 21 7.51 1.02 2.85
C ILE A 21 6.69 0.43 1.69
N GLY A 22 7.28 -0.53 0.99
CA GLY A 22 6.68 -1.30 -0.09
C GLY A 22 6.18 -2.68 0.35
N SER A 23 5.68 -3.48 -0.57
CA SER A 23 5.00 -4.75 -0.26
C SER A 23 5.91 -5.79 0.39
N GLY A 24 7.23 -5.70 0.16
CA GLY A 24 8.21 -6.57 0.81
C GLY A 24 8.25 -6.45 2.34
N THR A 25 7.82 -5.31 2.92
CA THR A 25 7.70 -5.21 4.39
C THR A 25 6.59 -6.10 4.95
N SER A 26 5.56 -6.34 4.14
CA SER A 26 4.40 -7.20 4.44
C SER A 26 4.58 -8.64 3.97
N ALA A 27 5.57 -8.95 3.13
CA ALA A 27 5.70 -10.27 2.50
C ALA A 27 5.82 -11.43 3.52
N SER A 28 6.48 -11.22 4.65
CA SER A 28 6.60 -12.21 5.73
C SER A 28 5.52 -12.10 6.81
N ALA A 29 4.55 -11.19 6.64
CA ALA A 29 3.41 -11.11 7.54
C ALA A 29 2.55 -12.38 7.41
N THR A 30 1.88 -12.75 8.48
CA THR A 30 1.06 -13.96 8.50
C THR A 30 -0.28 -13.73 9.18
N LYS A 31 -1.30 -14.42 8.66
CA LYS A 31 -2.63 -14.57 9.26
C LYS A 31 -3.03 -16.04 9.30
N LYS A 32 -4.01 -16.37 10.13
CA LYS A 32 -4.62 -17.70 10.15
C LYS A 32 -5.74 -17.79 9.11
N GLY A 33 -5.61 -18.74 8.20
CA GLY A 33 -6.62 -19.10 7.23
C GLY A 33 -7.60 -20.16 7.73
N PRO A 34 -8.49 -20.64 6.84
CA PRO A 34 -9.28 -21.85 7.09
C PRO A 34 -8.37 -23.01 7.51
N ASN A 35 -8.85 -23.90 8.38
CA ASN A 35 -8.09 -25.05 8.87
C ASN A 35 -6.75 -24.72 9.57
N ASN A 36 -6.61 -23.49 10.12
CA ASN A 36 -5.44 -23.03 10.86
C ASN A 36 -4.14 -22.93 10.03
N GLU A 37 -4.28 -22.90 8.70
CA GLU A 37 -3.17 -22.68 7.78
C GLU A 37 -2.58 -21.28 7.94
N THR A 38 -1.28 -21.14 7.66
CA THR A 38 -0.58 -19.86 7.75
C THR A 38 -0.56 -19.23 6.37
N ILE A 39 -1.23 -18.08 6.21
CA ILE A 39 -1.33 -17.35 4.96
C ILE A 39 -0.49 -16.08 5.04
N SER A 40 0.30 -15.82 4.02
CA SER A 40 1.02 -14.55 3.82
C SER A 40 0.33 -13.69 2.77
N PRO A 41 0.52 -12.35 2.78
CA PRO A 41 0.02 -11.49 1.72
C PRO A 41 0.49 -11.95 0.34
N PRO A 42 -0.36 -11.86 -0.69
CA PRO A 42 0.02 -12.33 -2.01
C PRO A 42 1.08 -11.42 -2.64
N THR A 43 1.93 -12.01 -3.47
CA THR A 43 2.73 -11.30 -4.47
C THR A 43 1.83 -10.73 -5.56
N TRP A 44 2.38 -9.91 -6.45
CA TRP A 44 1.60 -9.21 -7.47
C TRP A 44 0.92 -10.16 -8.47
N ASP A 45 1.66 -11.16 -8.97
CA ASP A 45 1.14 -12.25 -9.78
C ASP A 45 0.06 -13.04 -9.05
N ARG A 46 0.31 -13.45 -7.79
CA ARG A 46 -0.66 -14.22 -7.01
C ARG A 46 -1.92 -13.42 -6.69
N LEU A 47 -1.82 -12.10 -6.49
CA LEU A 47 -2.98 -11.23 -6.32
C LEU A 47 -3.86 -11.27 -7.57
N LEU A 48 -3.27 -11.15 -8.76
CA LEU A 48 -4.02 -11.20 -10.01
C LEU A 48 -4.63 -12.58 -10.26
N GLU A 49 -3.92 -13.67 -9.95
CA GLU A 49 -4.50 -15.02 -9.98
C GLU A 49 -5.75 -15.14 -9.10
N ILE A 50 -5.66 -14.71 -7.83
CA ILE A 50 -6.79 -14.78 -6.88
C ILE A 50 -7.99 -13.95 -7.37
N LEU A 51 -7.74 -12.77 -7.97
CA LEU A 51 -8.82 -11.95 -8.52
C LEU A 51 -9.40 -12.58 -9.79
N LEU A 52 -8.57 -13.14 -10.66
CA LEU A 52 -8.96 -13.79 -11.90
C LEU A 52 -9.79 -15.06 -11.65
N GLU A 53 -9.45 -15.85 -10.62
CA GLU A 53 -10.24 -17.01 -10.18
C GLU A 53 -11.70 -16.63 -9.82
N LYS A 54 -11.92 -15.38 -9.37
CA LYS A 54 -13.25 -14.86 -9.02
C LYS A 54 -13.96 -14.16 -10.19
N CYS A 55 -13.32 -14.03 -11.33
CA CYS A 55 -13.92 -13.43 -12.51
C CYS A 55 -14.91 -14.39 -13.18
N HIS A 56 -15.99 -13.82 -13.73
CA HIS A 56 -16.95 -14.56 -14.53
C HIS A 56 -16.52 -14.57 -16.01
N GLU A 57 -16.92 -15.62 -16.74
CA GLU A 57 -16.80 -15.61 -18.20
C GLU A 57 -17.80 -14.61 -18.79
N ASP A 58 -17.39 -13.90 -19.83
CA ASP A 58 -18.23 -13.01 -20.60
C ASP A 58 -18.19 -13.38 -22.10
N GLN A 59 -19.04 -12.74 -22.91
CA GLN A 59 -19.07 -12.98 -24.35
C GLN A 59 -17.82 -12.45 -25.07
N ASP A 60 -17.12 -11.50 -24.46
CA ASP A 60 -15.94 -10.84 -25.01
C ASP A 60 -14.64 -11.62 -24.74
N GLY A 61 -14.71 -12.70 -23.97
CA GLY A 61 -13.55 -13.49 -23.53
C GLY A 61 -12.57 -12.70 -22.68
N SER A 62 -13.06 -11.76 -21.86
CA SER A 62 -12.21 -10.85 -21.08
C SER A 62 -11.38 -11.61 -20.05
N LYS A 63 -11.93 -12.67 -19.45
CA LYS A 63 -11.20 -13.48 -18.48
C LYS A 63 -10.09 -14.29 -19.13
N GLU A 64 -10.32 -14.90 -20.28
CA GLU A 64 -9.28 -15.62 -21.02
C GLU A 64 -8.16 -14.66 -21.46
N LYS A 65 -8.51 -13.47 -21.96
CA LYS A 65 -7.53 -12.42 -22.29
C LYS A 65 -6.74 -11.99 -21.06
N ALA A 66 -7.40 -11.81 -19.91
CA ALA A 66 -6.73 -11.44 -18.65
C ALA A 66 -5.76 -12.54 -18.20
N ASN A 67 -6.15 -13.81 -18.36
CA ASN A 67 -5.28 -14.95 -18.09
C ASN A 67 -4.07 -14.97 -19.03
N GLU A 68 -4.25 -14.73 -20.32
CA GLU A 68 -3.15 -14.64 -21.29
C GLU A 68 -2.16 -13.51 -20.92
N LEU A 69 -2.69 -12.34 -20.54
CA LEU A 69 -1.86 -11.22 -20.07
C LEU A 69 -1.07 -11.58 -18.79
N LEU A 70 -1.69 -12.31 -17.87
CA LEU A 70 -1.04 -12.79 -16.65
C LEU A 70 0.10 -13.77 -16.95
N GLN A 71 -0.14 -14.76 -17.81
CA GLN A 71 0.88 -15.73 -18.23
C GLN A 71 2.06 -15.04 -18.96
N ASN A 72 1.76 -13.98 -19.72
CA ASN A 72 2.77 -13.16 -20.39
C ASN A 72 3.41 -12.07 -19.49
N GLN A 73 3.13 -12.08 -18.18
CA GLN A 73 3.65 -11.12 -17.20
C GLN A 73 3.28 -9.65 -17.49
N LYS A 74 2.24 -9.41 -18.28
CA LYS A 74 1.68 -8.08 -18.57
C LYS A 74 0.72 -7.65 -17.46
N TYR A 75 1.24 -7.56 -16.25
CA TYR A 75 0.42 -7.46 -15.05
C TYR A 75 -0.47 -6.22 -14.97
N LEU A 76 0.01 -5.05 -15.43
CA LEU A 76 -0.79 -3.82 -15.39
C LEU A 76 -1.99 -3.89 -16.34
N ASP A 77 -1.81 -4.49 -17.53
CA ASP A 77 -2.89 -4.63 -18.49
C ASP A 77 -3.87 -5.73 -18.05
N CYS A 78 -3.36 -6.79 -17.41
CA CYS A 78 -4.18 -7.80 -16.73
C CYS A 78 -5.04 -7.18 -15.63
N ALA A 79 -4.45 -6.37 -14.75
CA ALA A 79 -5.14 -5.68 -13.67
C ALA A 79 -6.23 -4.73 -14.20
N GLU A 80 -5.93 -3.99 -15.27
CA GLU A 80 -6.88 -3.11 -15.96
C GLU A 80 -8.12 -3.89 -16.41
N LEU A 81 -7.91 -5.01 -17.09
CA LEU A 81 -8.98 -5.86 -17.60
C LEU A 81 -9.79 -6.50 -16.47
N ILE A 82 -9.12 -7.01 -15.43
CA ILE A 82 -9.78 -7.57 -14.24
C ILE A 82 -10.69 -6.52 -13.57
N ARG A 83 -10.16 -5.31 -13.35
CA ARG A 83 -10.84 -4.24 -12.61
C ARG A 83 -12.05 -3.66 -13.36
N HIS A 84 -11.98 -3.58 -14.69
CA HIS A 84 -12.96 -2.85 -15.49
C HIS A 84 -13.87 -3.73 -16.34
N ASN A 85 -13.49 -4.97 -16.63
CA ASN A 85 -14.26 -5.87 -17.49
C ASN A 85 -14.67 -7.15 -16.76
N CYS A 86 -13.77 -7.76 -15.99
CA CYS A 86 -14.02 -9.11 -15.47
C CYS A 86 -14.71 -9.16 -14.09
N MET A 87 -14.68 -8.07 -13.32
CA MET A 87 -15.24 -8.04 -11.96
C MET A 87 -16.23 -6.90 -11.77
N GLN A 88 -17.31 -7.20 -11.03
CA GLN A 88 -18.17 -6.14 -10.49
C GLN A 88 -17.44 -5.39 -9.36
N PRO A 89 -17.67 -4.06 -9.21
CA PRO A 89 -17.00 -3.28 -8.17
C PRO A 89 -17.18 -3.84 -6.75
N ALA A 90 -18.36 -4.39 -6.44
CA ALA A 90 -18.64 -4.99 -5.13
C ALA A 90 -17.78 -6.24 -4.85
N ASP A 91 -17.58 -7.10 -5.85
CA ASP A 91 -16.79 -8.33 -5.72
C ASP A 91 -15.30 -8.05 -5.64
N TYR A 92 -14.82 -7.07 -6.40
CA TYR A 92 -13.46 -6.55 -6.24
C TYR A 92 -13.25 -6.02 -4.82
N ASN A 93 -14.15 -5.15 -4.34
CA ASN A 93 -13.98 -4.51 -3.05
C ASN A 93 -13.92 -5.54 -1.93
N ARG A 94 -14.86 -6.49 -1.92
CA ARG A 94 -14.85 -7.63 -0.98
C ARG A 94 -13.58 -8.44 -1.07
N SER A 95 -13.06 -8.66 -2.29
CA SER A 95 -11.83 -9.44 -2.49
C SER A 95 -10.60 -8.74 -1.93
N ILE A 96 -10.39 -7.46 -2.23
CA ILE A 96 -9.25 -6.70 -1.71
C ILE A 96 -9.30 -6.62 -0.17
N GLU A 97 -10.46 -6.32 0.41
CA GLU A 97 -10.62 -6.26 1.87
C GLU A 97 -10.26 -7.62 2.52
N SER A 98 -10.77 -8.72 1.97
CA SER A 98 -10.51 -10.07 2.47
C SER A 98 -9.04 -10.48 2.32
N ILE A 99 -8.42 -10.15 1.19
CA ILE A 99 -7.03 -10.50 0.88
C ILE A 99 -6.08 -9.81 1.86
N PHE A 100 -6.25 -8.50 2.08
CA PHE A 100 -5.29 -7.65 2.79
C PHE A 100 -5.63 -7.38 4.28
N SER A 101 -6.63 -8.06 4.84
CA SER A 101 -7.00 -7.95 6.27
C SER A 101 -6.50 -9.12 7.11
N GLY A 102 -6.31 -8.85 8.41
CA GLY A 102 -6.06 -9.88 9.44
C GLY A 102 -4.60 -10.29 9.66
N TYR A 103 -3.64 -9.63 9.01
CA TYR A 103 -2.22 -9.94 9.18
C TYR A 103 -1.62 -9.31 10.44
N ASN A 104 -0.66 -10.01 11.02
CA ASN A 104 0.14 -9.52 12.15
C ASN A 104 1.37 -8.74 11.67
N PRO A 105 1.81 -7.72 12.43
CA PRO A 105 3.02 -6.97 12.13
C PRO A 105 4.28 -7.82 12.20
N THR A 106 5.18 -7.61 11.23
CA THR A 106 6.51 -8.22 11.16
C THR A 106 7.54 -7.41 11.95
N GLU A 107 8.73 -7.96 12.15
CA GLU A 107 9.85 -7.23 12.77
C GLU A 107 10.26 -5.99 11.97
N ILE A 108 10.07 -5.99 10.65
CA ILE A 108 10.32 -4.81 9.81
C ILE A 108 9.38 -3.67 10.21
N HIS A 109 8.08 -3.95 10.41
CA HIS A 109 7.13 -2.94 10.85
C HIS A 109 7.51 -2.35 12.22
N LYS A 110 7.94 -3.20 13.16
CA LYS A 110 8.38 -2.77 14.49
C LYS A 110 9.66 -1.94 14.43
N ALA A 111 10.61 -2.32 13.56
CA ALA A 111 11.83 -1.56 13.34
C ALA A 111 11.53 -0.19 12.70
N VAL A 112 10.62 -0.11 11.74
CA VAL A 112 10.19 1.17 11.15
C VAL A 112 9.53 2.06 12.20
N LEU A 113 8.69 1.48 13.07
CA LEU A 113 8.09 2.22 14.19
C LEU A 113 9.15 2.75 15.16
N SER A 114 10.18 1.96 15.48
CA SER A 114 11.24 2.38 16.43
C SER A 114 12.14 3.48 15.88
N LEU A 115 12.21 3.67 14.56
CA LEU A 115 12.88 4.83 13.95
C LEU A 115 12.16 6.16 14.28
N ASP A 116 10.87 6.15 14.65
CA ASP A 116 10.04 7.33 15.00
C ASP A 116 10.23 8.51 14.03
N GLN A 117 10.25 8.22 12.72
CA GLN A 117 10.34 9.25 11.69
C GLN A 117 9.01 9.99 11.53
N LYS A 118 9.10 11.24 11.08
CA LYS A 118 7.94 12.13 10.96
C LYS A 118 6.88 11.63 9.99
N ILE A 119 7.32 11.06 8.87
CA ILE A 119 6.48 10.64 7.75
C ILE A 119 6.86 9.23 7.34
N VAL A 120 5.86 8.37 7.21
CA VAL A 120 5.97 7.06 6.58
C VAL A 120 5.00 6.99 5.41
N PHE A 121 5.51 6.88 4.20
CA PHE A 121 4.71 6.56 3.02
C PHE A 121 4.60 5.05 2.85
N THR A 122 3.48 4.60 2.32
CA THR A 122 3.32 3.22 1.85
C THR A 122 2.45 3.13 0.61
N THR A 123 2.79 2.19 -0.26
CA THR A 123 1.95 1.74 -1.38
C THR A 123 1.13 0.50 -1.04
N ASN A 124 1.27 -0.04 0.17
CA ASN A 124 0.62 -1.29 0.56
C ASN A 124 -0.85 -1.04 0.87
N PHE A 125 -1.72 -1.94 0.40
CA PHE A 125 -3.14 -1.87 0.72
C PHE A 125 -3.45 -2.32 2.15
N ASP A 126 -2.68 -3.27 2.69
CA ASP A 126 -2.85 -3.80 4.04
C ASP A 126 -2.73 -2.71 5.11
N ARG A 127 -3.38 -2.91 6.26
CA ARG A 127 -3.40 -1.94 7.37
C ARG A 127 -2.41 -2.28 8.48
N ILE A 128 -1.37 -3.07 8.19
CA ILE A 128 -0.51 -3.65 9.23
C ILE A 128 0.21 -2.54 10.00
N TYR A 129 0.85 -1.62 9.27
CA TYR A 129 1.62 -0.54 9.87
C TYR A 129 0.73 0.47 10.60
N GLU A 130 -0.40 0.87 9.99
CA GLU A 130 -1.34 1.79 10.65
C GLU A 130 -1.89 1.19 11.94
N HIS A 131 -2.32 -0.07 11.92
CA HIS A 131 -2.80 -0.74 13.11
C HIS A 131 -1.72 -0.88 14.18
N LEU A 132 -0.46 -1.13 13.79
CA LEU A 132 0.65 -1.18 14.74
C LEU A 132 0.86 0.18 15.42
N CYS A 133 0.86 1.28 14.66
CA CYS A 133 1.10 2.62 15.21
C CYS A 133 -0.09 3.19 16.00
N LEU A 134 -1.31 2.78 15.65
CA LEU A 134 -2.56 3.27 16.25
C LEU A 134 -3.10 2.37 17.37
N ARG A 135 -2.43 1.25 17.66
CA ARG A 135 -2.66 0.44 18.87
C ARG A 135 -1.77 1.00 20.01
N ASP A 136 -2.28 0.95 21.25
CA ASP A 136 -1.60 1.37 22.50
C ASP A 136 -1.37 2.89 22.71
N GLU A 137 -0.45 3.25 23.61
CA GLU A 137 -0.12 4.62 24.10
C GLU A 137 0.27 5.62 22.99
N GLY A 138 0.50 5.14 21.75
CA GLY A 138 0.82 5.94 20.57
C GLY A 138 -0.39 6.59 19.86
N ARG A 139 -1.63 6.29 20.26
CA ARG A 139 -2.87 6.76 19.61
C ARG A 139 -2.92 8.27 19.35
N ASP A 140 -2.42 9.08 20.28
CA ASP A 140 -2.47 10.54 20.14
C ASP A 140 -1.34 11.08 19.25
N GLY A 141 -0.27 10.31 19.08
CA GLY A 141 0.94 10.69 18.35
C GLY A 141 0.88 10.47 16.85
N TYR A 142 0.03 9.57 16.35
CA TYR A 142 -0.01 9.16 14.94
C TYR A 142 -1.33 9.56 14.25
N VAL A 143 -1.24 9.76 12.93
CA VAL A 143 -2.40 9.93 12.06
C VAL A 143 -2.15 9.23 10.72
N ALA A 144 -3.13 8.45 10.27
CA ALA A 144 -3.12 7.84 8.95
C ALA A 144 -3.91 8.71 7.96
N LEU A 145 -3.39 8.87 6.75
CA LEU A 145 -4.01 9.55 5.62
C LEU A 145 -3.90 8.67 4.38
N ASN A 146 -4.91 8.73 3.53
CA ASN A 146 -4.88 8.23 2.16
C ASN A 146 -4.62 9.38 1.19
N TYR A 147 -4.24 9.05 -0.05
CA TYR A 147 -3.99 10.06 -1.10
C TYR A 147 -5.22 10.94 -1.41
N TYR A 148 -6.43 10.46 -1.10
CA TYR A 148 -7.68 11.17 -1.31
C TYR A 148 -8.17 11.92 -0.06
N ASP A 149 -7.43 11.86 1.05
CA ASP A 149 -7.77 12.60 2.27
C ASP A 149 -7.14 14.00 2.24
N ASP A 150 -7.90 14.99 2.72
CA ASP A 150 -7.42 16.36 2.81
C ASP A 150 -6.49 16.59 4.03
N GLY A 151 -5.66 17.62 3.92
CA GLY A 151 -4.91 18.16 5.05
C GLY A 151 -3.58 17.46 5.34
N LEU A 152 -2.96 16.82 4.34
CA LEU A 152 -1.57 16.36 4.41
C LEU A 152 -0.63 17.50 4.84
N ILE A 153 -0.66 18.64 4.14
CA ILE A 153 0.20 19.79 4.42
C ILE A 153 -0.01 20.34 5.85
N ALA A 154 -1.26 20.43 6.29
CA ALA A 154 -1.58 20.89 7.65
C ALA A 154 -1.01 19.92 8.70
N ARG A 155 -1.15 18.60 8.49
CA ARG A 155 -0.63 17.58 9.40
C ARG A 155 0.89 17.53 9.42
N MET A 156 1.56 17.78 8.29
CA MET A 156 3.04 17.89 8.24
C MET A 156 3.56 18.96 9.21
N ARG A 157 2.79 20.03 9.42
CA ARG A 157 3.11 21.12 10.36
C ARG A 157 2.64 20.86 11.80
N SER A 158 1.90 19.78 12.04
CA SER A 158 1.46 19.37 13.40
C SER A 158 2.57 18.62 14.12
N PRO A 159 2.50 18.37 15.44
CA PRO A 159 3.46 17.49 16.14
C PRO A 159 3.25 15.99 15.86
N LYS A 160 2.15 15.60 15.19
CA LYS A 160 1.81 14.19 14.94
C LYS A 160 2.67 13.54 13.86
N ARG A 161 2.93 12.25 13.98
CA ARG A 161 3.59 11.40 12.97
C ARG A 161 2.54 11.00 11.95
N ILE A 162 2.92 10.95 10.69
CA ILE A 162 1.98 10.81 9.59
C ILE A 162 2.30 9.54 8.84
N ILE A 163 1.28 8.70 8.68
CA ILE A 163 1.32 7.54 7.81
C ILE A 163 0.49 7.89 6.58
N VAL A 164 1.07 7.76 5.39
CA VAL A 164 0.42 8.18 4.15
C VAL A 164 0.34 7.01 3.17
N LYS A 165 -0.89 6.64 2.81
CA LYS A 165 -1.18 5.56 1.88
C LYS A 165 -1.35 6.09 0.46
N VAL A 166 -0.31 5.92 -0.33
CA VAL A 166 -0.19 6.46 -1.69
C VAL A 166 -1.11 5.74 -2.67
N HIS A 167 -1.38 4.45 -2.45
CA HIS A 167 -2.27 3.65 -3.31
C HIS A 167 -3.61 3.31 -2.66
N GLY A 168 -4.01 4.05 -1.63
CA GLY A 168 -5.25 3.81 -0.91
C GLY A 168 -5.13 2.65 0.08
N CYS A 169 -6.26 2.09 0.48
CA CYS A 169 -6.34 1.18 1.62
C CYS A 169 -7.34 0.05 1.36
N ALA A 170 -7.03 -1.14 1.88
CA ALA A 170 -7.97 -2.25 1.89
C ALA A 170 -9.22 -2.01 2.76
N GLY A 171 -9.22 -0.98 3.61
CA GLY A 171 -10.41 -0.53 4.34
C GLY A 171 -11.40 0.30 3.50
N THR A 172 -10.97 0.78 2.33
CA THR A 172 -11.77 1.53 1.34
C THR A 172 -11.38 1.07 -0.08
N PRO A 173 -11.62 -0.21 -0.42
CA PRO A 173 -11.11 -0.84 -1.64
C PRO A 173 -11.45 -0.11 -2.96
N GLU A 174 -12.58 0.58 -3.02
CA GLU A 174 -13.03 1.40 -4.16
C GLU A 174 -12.03 2.50 -4.53
N HIS A 175 -11.19 2.92 -3.58
CA HIS A 175 -10.16 3.94 -3.77
C HIS A 175 -8.76 3.34 -3.86
N THR A 176 -8.61 2.03 -4.03
CA THR A 176 -7.28 1.45 -4.27
C THR A 176 -6.78 1.80 -5.67
N ILE A 177 -5.48 2.09 -5.77
CA ILE A 177 -4.80 2.28 -7.05
C ILE A 177 -4.12 0.95 -7.40
N LEU A 178 -4.80 0.15 -8.22
CA LEU A 178 -4.26 -1.11 -8.75
C LEU A 178 -3.88 -0.97 -10.23
N THR A 179 -4.65 -0.19 -10.99
CA THR A 179 -4.53 -0.12 -12.46
C THR A 179 -3.92 1.21 -12.94
N LYS A 180 -3.56 1.27 -14.23
CA LYS A 180 -3.09 2.51 -14.85
C LYS A 180 -4.19 3.56 -14.81
N SER A 181 -5.43 3.17 -15.14
CA SER A 181 -6.58 4.07 -15.08
C SER A 181 -6.86 4.60 -13.68
N ASP A 182 -6.71 3.77 -12.64
CA ASP A 182 -6.85 4.22 -11.25
C ASP A 182 -5.83 5.31 -10.91
N PHE A 183 -4.56 5.09 -11.30
CA PHE A 183 -3.50 6.08 -11.09
C PHE A 183 -3.76 7.40 -11.82
N PHE A 184 -4.15 7.34 -13.11
CA PHE A 184 -4.47 8.55 -13.88
C PHE A 184 -5.64 9.32 -13.27
N LYS A 185 -6.71 8.62 -12.87
CA LYS A 185 -7.87 9.22 -12.18
C LYS A 185 -7.44 9.86 -10.86
N ALA A 186 -6.64 9.18 -10.05
CA ALA A 186 -6.13 9.69 -8.78
C ALA A 186 -5.29 10.96 -8.99
N ARG A 187 -4.34 10.93 -9.93
CA ARG A 187 -3.46 12.08 -10.25
C ARG A 187 -4.24 13.28 -10.76
N SER A 188 -5.28 13.04 -11.58
CA SER A 188 -6.15 14.10 -12.08
C SER A 188 -7.08 14.68 -11.00
N LYS A 189 -7.60 13.84 -10.09
CA LYS A 189 -8.60 14.25 -9.09
C LYS A 189 -7.98 14.87 -7.83
N TYR A 190 -6.79 14.42 -7.44
CA TYR A 190 -6.10 14.87 -6.22
C TYR A 190 -4.72 15.49 -6.52
N PRO A 191 -4.61 16.46 -7.44
CA PRO A 191 -3.32 17.00 -7.87
C PRO A 191 -2.52 17.61 -6.70
N GLY A 192 -3.19 18.21 -5.72
CA GLY A 192 -2.54 18.79 -4.54
C GLY A 192 -1.78 17.77 -3.70
N PHE A 193 -2.31 16.55 -3.56
CA PHE A 193 -1.61 15.45 -2.90
C PHE A 193 -0.35 15.06 -3.66
N PHE A 194 -0.47 14.84 -4.97
CA PHE A 194 0.67 14.42 -5.80
C PHE A 194 1.76 15.49 -5.89
N SER A 195 1.40 16.78 -5.97
CA SER A 195 2.37 17.88 -5.89
C SER A 195 3.10 17.92 -4.54
N ALA A 196 2.41 17.63 -3.43
CA ALA A 196 3.02 17.54 -2.12
C ALA A 196 3.97 16.33 -2.02
N LEU A 197 3.54 15.17 -2.53
CA LEU A 197 4.36 13.96 -2.61
C LEU A 197 5.64 14.21 -3.41
N GLU A 198 5.53 14.78 -4.62
CA GLU A 198 6.67 15.15 -5.46
C GLU A 198 7.62 16.12 -4.74
N SER A 199 7.07 17.14 -4.06
CA SER A 199 7.87 18.09 -3.28
C SER A 199 8.65 17.42 -2.15
N ILE A 200 8.05 16.44 -1.46
CA ILE A 200 8.72 15.69 -0.39
C ILE A 200 9.87 14.85 -0.94
N PHE A 201 9.66 14.18 -2.08
CA PHE A 201 10.69 13.42 -2.77
C PHE A 201 11.88 14.29 -3.22
N LEU A 202 11.64 15.55 -3.56
CA LEU A 202 12.70 16.48 -3.96
C LEU A 202 13.48 17.08 -2.79
N THR A 203 12.91 17.09 -1.58
CA THR A 203 13.43 17.89 -0.45
C THR A 203 13.91 17.07 0.73
N HIS A 204 13.56 15.78 0.81
CA HIS A 204 13.89 14.91 1.93
C HIS A 204 14.75 13.73 1.49
N THR A 205 15.59 13.25 2.39
CA THR A 205 16.22 11.93 2.27
C THR A 205 15.15 10.86 2.47
N ILE A 206 14.99 9.96 1.49
CA ILE A 206 14.03 8.86 1.57
C ILE A 206 14.76 7.53 1.78
N LEU A 207 14.33 6.76 2.77
CA LEU A 207 14.72 5.37 2.96
C LEU A 207 13.60 4.45 2.46
N PHE A 208 13.87 3.73 1.36
CA PHE A 208 12.98 2.71 0.82
C PHE A 208 13.23 1.36 1.50
N ILE A 209 12.15 0.69 1.89
CA ILE A 209 12.18 -0.62 2.55
C ILE A 209 11.08 -1.49 1.95
N GLY A 210 11.40 -2.71 1.53
CA GLY A 210 10.44 -3.68 0.98
C GLY A 210 10.64 -3.91 -0.51
#